data_AF-A0A1G0LMK5-F1
#
_entry.id   AF-A0A1G0LMK5-F1
#
_cell.length_a   1.000
_cell.length_b   1.000
_cell.length_c   1.000
_cell.angle_alpha   90.00
_cell.angle_beta   90.00
_cell.angle_gamma   90.00
#
_symmetry.space_group_name_H-M   'P 1'
#
loop_
_entity.id
_entity.type
_entity.pdbx_description
1 polymer ?
#
loop_
_entity_poly.entity_id
_entity_poly.type
_entity_poly.pdbx_seq_one_letter_code
_entity_poly.pdbx_strand_id
1 'polypeptide(L)'
;MLKAIRQAVKLELQLIANSNCLMFCPMSGQHMVNLSHASQKVHASGGFMIDYCALRCSAEKLIDPSNYLRSEFIRPEDLDSYTKLGFSSFKILERGAPTSVMAKRIRAYSERNFEGNLLELIQPYGYKNSEDGNRTDSKRLWRYLKYFFRPRLIKTSGLLKLKKLAEKRGLLSAMEWDPVYIDNKLLNGFVDGMNGIECRTTDCSSCGYCAAWTDKAVTIDKKFQTEMQRLYTEAFGEMHSGKLWG
;
A
#
# COMPACT_ATOMS: atom_id res chain seq x y z
N MET A 1 -13.43 15.92 12.73
CA MET A 1 -12.06 16.49 12.69
C MET A 1 -11.78 17.37 11.46
N LEU A 2 -11.88 16.87 10.22
CA LEU A 2 -11.53 17.64 9.00
C LEU A 2 -12.25 19.00 8.88
N LYS A 3 -13.57 19.04 9.14
CA LYS A 3 -14.36 20.27 9.15
C LYS A 3 -13.81 21.32 10.13
N ALA A 4 -13.40 20.89 11.32
CA ALA A 4 -12.84 21.78 12.35
C ALA A 4 -11.49 22.36 11.90
N ILE A 5 -10.61 21.54 11.30
CA ILE A 5 -9.33 22.02 10.74
C ILE A 5 -9.60 23.05 9.64
N ARG A 6 -10.51 22.75 8.71
CA ARG A 6 -10.86 23.66 7.61
C ARG A 6 -11.38 25.01 8.12
N GLN A 7 -12.20 25.02 9.17
CA GLN A 7 -12.73 26.25 9.78
C GLN A 7 -11.67 27.05 10.54
N ALA A 8 -10.65 26.39 11.09
CA ALA A 8 -9.62 27.04 11.90
C ALA A 8 -8.56 27.78 11.07
N VAL A 9 -8.34 27.41 9.81
CA VAL A 9 -7.28 27.98 8.95
C VAL A 9 -7.83 28.57 7.67
N LYS A 10 -7.14 29.57 7.10
CA LYS A 10 -7.50 30.20 5.80
C LYS A 10 -6.65 29.69 4.62
N LEU A 11 -5.66 28.85 4.89
CA LEU A 11 -4.70 28.31 3.92
C LEU A 11 -5.37 27.30 2.99
N GLU A 12 -4.86 27.08 1.79
CA GLU A 12 -5.25 25.90 1.01
C GLU A 12 -4.87 24.62 1.78
N LEU A 13 -5.80 23.67 1.87
CA LEU A 13 -5.57 22.37 2.49
C LEU A 13 -5.61 21.30 1.41
N GLN A 14 -4.56 20.49 1.35
CA GLN A 14 -4.44 19.39 0.41
C GLN A 14 -4.60 18.05 1.12
N LEU A 15 -5.52 17.22 0.62
CA LEU A 15 -5.74 15.86 1.12
C LEU A 15 -4.95 14.85 0.28
N ILE A 16 -4.42 13.81 0.93
CA ILE A 16 -3.80 12.69 0.23
C ILE A 16 -4.87 11.65 -0.05
N ALA A 17 -5.06 11.27 -1.31
CA ALA A 17 -6.16 10.38 -1.69
C ALA A 17 -5.79 8.89 -1.62
N ASN A 18 -4.51 8.53 -1.69
CA ASN A 18 -4.10 7.14 -1.91
C ASN A 18 -2.90 6.70 -1.04
N SER A 19 -2.83 7.12 0.21
CA SER A 19 -1.76 6.71 1.13
C SER A 19 -1.79 5.21 1.47
N ASN A 20 -2.99 4.60 1.51
CA ASN A 20 -3.22 3.17 1.75
C ASN A 20 -2.52 2.63 3.01
N CYS A 21 -2.34 3.51 4.00
CA CYS A 21 -1.75 3.20 5.29
C CYS A 21 -2.86 2.83 6.27
N LEU A 22 -2.62 1.88 7.17
CA LEU A 22 -3.60 1.53 8.21
C LEU A 22 -3.86 2.74 9.11
N MET A 23 -5.13 3.01 9.40
CA MET A 23 -5.49 3.99 10.42
C MET A 23 -4.86 3.62 11.76
N PHE A 24 -4.27 4.61 12.44
CA PHE A 24 -3.59 4.43 13.74
C PHE A 24 -2.44 3.42 13.72
N CYS A 25 -1.76 3.24 12.58
CA CYS A 25 -0.63 2.33 12.46
C CYS A 25 0.53 2.70 13.41
N PRO A 26 0.92 1.83 14.36
CA PRO A 26 2.01 2.10 15.29
C PRO A 26 3.38 2.14 14.59
N MET A 27 3.50 1.53 13.40
CA MET A 27 4.74 1.50 12.63
C MET A 27 4.90 2.71 11.69
N SER A 28 3.91 3.59 11.59
CA SER A 28 3.89 4.70 10.61
C SER A 28 5.10 5.62 10.72
N GLY A 29 5.46 6.03 11.95
CA GLY A 29 6.64 6.87 12.19
C GLY A 29 7.93 6.19 11.74
N GLN A 30 8.16 4.95 12.16
CA GLN A 30 9.36 4.20 11.78
C GLN A 30 9.44 3.94 10.27
N HIS A 31 8.31 3.64 9.63
CA HIS A 31 8.24 3.45 8.19
C HIS A 31 8.74 4.69 7.43
N MET A 32 8.25 5.88 7.80
CA MET A 32 8.65 7.14 7.18
C MET A 32 10.12 7.48 7.42
N VAL A 33 10.63 7.23 8.62
CA VAL A 33 12.05 7.42 8.95
C VAL A 33 12.92 6.49 8.09
N ASN A 34 12.59 5.20 8.07
CA ASN A 34 13.35 4.22 7.30
C ASN A 34 13.41 4.61 5.82
N LEU A 35 12.27 4.98 5.20
CA LEU A 35 12.21 5.42 3.80
C LEU A 35 13.07 6.68 3.55
N SER A 36 13.09 7.60 4.51
CA SER A 36 13.88 8.84 4.43
C SER A 36 15.37 8.56 4.48
N HIS A 37 15.82 7.62 5.31
CA HIS A 37 17.23 7.20 5.33
C HIS A 37 17.62 6.40 4.07
N ALA A 38 16.74 5.51 3.60
CA ALA A 38 17.00 4.69 2.42
C ALA A 38 17.09 5.49 1.12
N SER A 39 16.44 6.66 1.06
CA SER A 39 16.42 7.53 -0.14
C SER A 39 17.58 8.53 -0.20
N GLN A 40 18.41 8.64 0.84
CA GLN A 40 19.56 9.54 0.86
C GLN A 40 20.71 9.04 -0.02
N LYS A 41 21.28 9.93 -0.84
CA LYS A 41 22.41 9.62 -1.73
C LYS A 41 23.68 9.24 -0.98
N VAL A 42 23.93 9.83 0.19
CA VAL A 42 25.16 9.70 0.99
C VAL A 42 24.80 9.23 2.39
N HIS A 43 24.20 8.03 2.49
CA HIS A 43 23.87 7.39 3.75
C HIS A 43 24.69 6.12 3.95
N ALA A 44 25.03 5.78 5.20
CA ALA A 44 25.86 4.61 5.52
C ALA A 44 25.27 3.27 5.03
N SER A 45 23.93 3.18 4.91
CA SER A 45 23.26 2.00 4.35
C SER A 45 23.44 1.84 2.84
N GLY A 46 23.88 2.88 2.11
CA GLY A 46 24.02 2.85 0.66
C GLY A 46 22.71 2.52 -0.08
N GLY A 47 21.58 2.92 0.49
CA GLY A 47 20.23 2.64 -0.03
C GLY A 47 19.71 1.22 0.24
N PHE A 48 20.46 0.39 0.96
CA PHE A 48 19.97 -0.91 1.40
C PHE A 48 18.90 -0.75 2.49
N MET A 49 17.76 -1.40 2.28
CA MET A 49 16.62 -1.35 3.19
C MET A 49 15.71 -2.55 2.96
N ILE A 50 15.46 -3.32 4.02
CA ILE A 50 14.31 -4.23 4.07
C ILE A 50 13.20 -3.48 4.78
N ASP A 51 12.13 -3.17 4.06
CA ASP A 51 11.00 -2.45 4.63
C ASP A 51 10.11 -3.41 5.45
N TYR A 52 10.54 -3.67 6.68
CA TYR A 52 9.79 -4.49 7.63
C TYR A 52 8.36 -3.96 7.83
N CYS A 53 8.19 -2.64 7.89
CA CYS A 53 6.88 -2.01 8.12
C CYS A 53 5.92 -2.30 6.96
N ALA A 54 6.38 -2.15 5.71
CA ALA A 54 5.59 -2.47 4.53
C ALA A 54 5.29 -3.98 4.40
N LEU A 55 6.28 -4.83 4.72
CA LEU A 55 6.09 -6.29 4.73
C LEU A 55 5.07 -6.71 5.78
N ARG A 56 5.17 -6.19 7.01
CA ARG A 56 4.23 -6.48 8.09
C ARG A 56 2.84 -5.98 7.76
N CYS A 57 2.71 -4.73 7.31
CA CYS A 57 1.43 -4.17 6.87
C CYS A 57 0.79 -5.01 5.76
N SER A 58 1.58 -5.47 4.79
CA SER A 58 1.10 -6.32 3.71
C SER A 58 0.66 -7.71 4.17
N ALA A 59 1.34 -8.28 5.17
CA ALA A 59 0.94 -9.54 5.80
C ALA A 59 -0.36 -9.39 6.58
N GLU A 60 -0.50 -8.34 7.40
CA GLU A 60 -1.70 -8.06 8.19
C GLU A 60 -2.94 -7.87 7.32
N LYS A 61 -2.81 -7.24 6.14
CA LYS A 61 -3.90 -7.13 5.16
C LYS A 61 -4.33 -8.47 4.55
N LEU A 62 -3.46 -9.48 4.54
CA LEU A 62 -3.82 -10.84 4.10
C LEU A 62 -4.28 -11.73 5.24
N ILE A 63 -3.97 -11.40 6.49
CA ILE A 63 -4.48 -12.09 7.68
C ILE A 63 -5.90 -11.62 7.96
N ASP A 64 -6.11 -10.30 8.02
CA ASP A 64 -7.42 -9.66 8.14
C ASP A 64 -7.65 -8.74 6.94
N PRO A 65 -8.41 -9.19 5.92
CA PRO A 65 -8.73 -8.41 4.73
C PRO A 65 -9.47 -7.10 5.02
N SER A 66 -10.12 -6.97 6.18
CA SER A 66 -10.74 -5.71 6.61
C SER A 66 -9.74 -4.57 6.68
N ASN A 67 -8.46 -4.87 6.88
CA ASN A 67 -7.39 -3.89 6.89
C ASN A 67 -7.17 -3.19 5.54
N TYR A 68 -7.66 -3.74 4.43
CA TYR A 68 -7.71 -2.98 3.18
C TYR A 68 -8.66 -1.79 3.28
N LEU A 69 -9.83 -1.96 3.90
CA LEU A 69 -10.83 -0.91 4.07
C LEU A 69 -10.63 -0.05 5.33
N ARG A 70 -9.83 -0.53 6.29
CA ARG A 70 -9.32 0.28 7.43
C ARG A 70 -8.06 1.09 7.07
N SER A 71 -7.65 1.06 5.80
CA SER A 71 -6.58 1.91 5.30
C SER A 71 -7.10 3.26 4.84
N GLU A 72 -6.23 4.26 4.84
CA GLU A 72 -6.52 5.61 4.39
C GLU A 72 -6.58 5.67 2.85
N PHE A 73 -7.76 6.02 2.32
CA PHE A 73 -7.94 6.35 0.91
C PHE A 73 -9.17 7.25 0.72
N ILE A 74 -9.24 7.91 -0.43
CA ILE A 74 -10.40 8.65 -0.92
C ILE A 74 -10.65 8.13 -2.33
N ARG A 75 -11.81 7.53 -2.60
CA ARG A 75 -12.13 7.09 -3.97
C ARG A 75 -12.43 8.30 -4.86
N PRO A 76 -12.23 8.21 -6.18
CA PRO A 76 -12.65 9.25 -7.12
C PRO A 76 -14.11 9.68 -6.94
N GLU A 77 -14.99 8.72 -6.69
CA GLU A 77 -16.43 8.95 -6.48
C GLU A 77 -16.73 9.69 -5.16
N ASP A 78 -15.83 9.60 -4.17
CA ASP A 78 -16.04 10.17 -2.84
C ASP A 78 -15.49 11.60 -2.71
N LEU A 79 -14.84 12.15 -3.76
CA LEU A 79 -14.25 13.49 -3.76
C LEU A 79 -15.26 14.60 -3.40
N ASP A 80 -16.52 14.44 -3.80
CA ASP A 80 -17.56 15.42 -3.52
C ASP A 80 -17.87 15.56 -2.03
N SER A 81 -17.75 14.47 -1.26
CA SER A 81 -17.92 14.52 0.20
C SER A 81 -16.88 15.43 0.85
N TYR A 82 -15.65 15.47 0.32
CA TYR A 82 -14.59 16.36 0.80
C TYR A 82 -14.68 17.77 0.20
N THR A 83 -15.12 17.89 -1.05
CA THR A 83 -15.33 19.19 -1.70
C THR A 83 -16.39 20.01 -0.98
N LYS A 84 -17.49 19.38 -0.56
CA LYS A 84 -18.53 19.99 0.29
C LYS A 84 -18.00 20.47 1.65
N LEU A 85 -16.91 19.87 2.14
CA LEU A 85 -16.23 20.30 3.35
C LEU A 85 -15.23 21.45 3.11
N GLY A 86 -15.02 21.90 1.87
CA GLY A 86 -14.10 22.99 1.52
C GLY A 86 -12.70 22.52 1.12
N PHE A 87 -12.52 21.27 0.71
CA PHE A 87 -11.25 20.75 0.19
C PHE A 87 -11.31 20.60 -1.33
N SER A 88 -10.47 21.35 -2.05
CA SER A 88 -10.39 21.34 -3.51
C SER A 88 -9.09 20.75 -4.07
N SER A 89 -8.14 20.40 -3.19
CA SER A 89 -6.79 19.97 -3.57
C SER A 89 -6.55 18.54 -3.09
N PHE A 90 -6.29 17.63 -4.03
CA PHE A 90 -6.07 16.22 -3.76
C PHE A 90 -4.74 15.77 -4.35
N LYS A 91 -3.89 15.19 -3.50
CA LYS A 91 -2.58 14.68 -3.86
C LYS A 91 -2.66 13.18 -4.10
N ILE A 92 -2.19 12.77 -5.27
CA ILE A 92 -1.94 11.38 -5.62
C ILE A 92 -0.45 11.09 -5.37
N LEU A 93 -0.17 10.11 -4.53
CA LEU A 93 1.17 9.61 -4.23
C LEU A 93 1.64 8.60 -5.28
N GLU A 94 2.90 8.16 -5.10
CA GLU A 94 3.69 7.24 -5.93
C GLU A 94 4.65 7.86 -6.93
N ARG A 95 5.72 8.48 -6.41
CA ARG A 95 6.85 9.02 -7.20
C ARG A 95 7.56 7.97 -8.07
N GLY A 96 7.49 6.69 -7.67
CA GLY A 96 8.15 5.58 -8.36
C GLY A 96 7.25 4.80 -9.33
N ALA A 97 5.97 5.15 -9.44
CA ALA A 97 5.05 4.44 -10.32
C ALA A 97 5.40 4.64 -11.80
N PRO A 98 5.16 3.64 -12.66
CA PRO A 98 5.21 3.81 -14.11
C PRO A 98 4.29 4.93 -14.60
N THR A 99 4.66 5.58 -15.70
CA THR A 99 3.91 6.72 -16.24
C THR A 99 2.47 6.34 -16.59
N SER A 100 2.28 5.16 -17.17
CA SER A 100 0.94 4.64 -17.51
C SER A 100 0.03 4.45 -16.29
N VAL A 101 0.60 3.96 -15.17
CA VAL A 101 -0.12 3.80 -13.90
C VAL A 101 -0.52 5.17 -13.35
N MET A 102 0.40 6.14 -13.36
CA MET A 102 0.10 7.48 -12.88
C MET A 102 -0.96 8.18 -13.73
N ALA A 103 -0.85 8.08 -15.07
CA ALA A 103 -1.84 8.63 -15.99
C ALA A 103 -3.24 8.03 -15.78
N LYS A 104 -3.32 6.71 -15.55
CA LYS A 104 -4.57 6.02 -15.22
C LYS A 104 -5.20 6.56 -13.94
N ARG A 105 -4.40 6.76 -12.88
CA ARG A 105 -4.89 7.32 -11.61
C ARG A 105 -5.38 8.75 -11.79
N ILE A 106 -4.60 9.61 -12.43
CA ILE A 106 -4.99 11.00 -12.69
C ILE A 106 -6.31 11.05 -13.45
N ARG A 107 -6.47 10.23 -14.50
CA ARG A 107 -7.71 10.12 -15.25
C ARG A 107 -8.89 9.75 -14.35
N ALA A 108 -8.76 8.70 -13.53
CA ALA A 108 -9.81 8.26 -12.62
C ALA A 108 -10.29 9.37 -11.68
N TYR A 109 -9.36 10.10 -11.05
CA TYR A 109 -9.70 11.21 -10.15
C TYR A 109 -10.25 12.45 -10.89
N SER A 110 -9.76 12.72 -12.11
CA SER A 110 -10.27 13.82 -12.95
C SER A 110 -11.70 13.54 -13.44
N GLU A 111 -11.99 12.30 -13.82
CA GLU A 111 -13.30 11.85 -14.28
C GLU A 111 -14.25 11.52 -13.11
N ARG A 112 -13.76 11.53 -11.87
CA ARG A 112 -14.50 11.19 -10.63
C ARG A 112 -15.17 9.83 -10.68
N ASN A 113 -14.58 8.92 -11.44
CA ASN A 113 -15.17 7.63 -11.72
C ASN A 113 -14.07 6.61 -11.98
N PHE A 114 -14.20 5.45 -11.36
CA PHE A 114 -13.33 4.32 -11.62
C PHE A 114 -14.11 3.01 -11.55
N GLU A 115 -13.90 2.16 -12.55
CA GLU A 115 -14.43 0.81 -12.59
C GLU A 115 -13.27 -0.18 -12.62
N GLY A 116 -13.32 -1.17 -11.73
CA GLY A 116 -12.26 -2.16 -11.57
C GLY A 116 -11.75 -2.27 -10.13
N ASN A 117 -10.53 -2.80 -10.01
CA ASN A 117 -9.88 -3.07 -8.73
C ASN A 117 -9.37 -1.78 -8.08
N LEU A 118 -9.91 -1.37 -6.93
CA LEU A 118 -9.48 -0.17 -6.19
C LEU A 118 -7.97 -0.17 -5.90
N LEU A 119 -7.34 -1.35 -5.74
CA LEU A 119 -5.90 -1.45 -5.51
C LEU A 119 -5.06 -0.84 -6.63
N GLU A 120 -5.57 -0.76 -7.86
CA GLU A 120 -4.86 -0.09 -8.95
C GLU A 120 -4.70 1.42 -8.70
N LEU A 121 -5.60 2.02 -7.92
CA LEU A 121 -5.53 3.43 -7.52
C LEU A 121 -4.65 3.65 -6.28
N ILE A 122 -4.69 2.72 -5.33
CA ILE A 122 -4.14 2.95 -3.98
C ILE A 122 -2.92 2.10 -3.61
N GLN A 123 -2.58 1.07 -4.37
CA GLN A 123 -1.46 0.19 -4.03
C GLN A 123 -0.15 0.68 -4.67
N PRO A 124 0.97 0.77 -3.91
CA PRO A 124 2.26 1.21 -4.45
C PRO A 124 3.05 0.10 -5.16
N TYR A 125 2.42 -1.04 -5.44
CA TYR A 125 3.05 -2.22 -6.03
C TYR A 125 2.01 -3.09 -6.73
N GLY A 126 2.44 -4.17 -7.37
CA GLY A 126 1.54 -5.11 -8.03
C GLY A 126 0.97 -4.57 -9.34
N TYR A 127 1.67 -3.64 -10.00
CA TYR A 127 1.21 -3.04 -11.23
C TYR A 127 1.06 -4.09 -12.34
N LYS A 128 -0.05 -4.03 -13.08
CA LYS A 128 -0.27 -4.80 -14.30
C LYS A 128 0.48 -4.16 -15.47
N ASN A 129 1.03 -4.99 -16.35
CA ASN A 129 1.51 -4.65 -17.70
C ASN A 129 1.81 -3.16 -17.90
N SER A 130 2.81 -2.65 -17.18
CA SER A 130 3.34 -1.34 -17.51
C SER A 130 4.02 -1.47 -18.85
N GLU A 131 3.63 -0.70 -19.86
CA GLU A 131 4.35 -0.61 -21.15
C GLU A 131 5.84 -0.24 -20.96
N ASP A 132 6.18 0.34 -19.80
CA ASP A 132 7.55 0.53 -19.28
C ASP A 132 8.28 -0.78 -18.86
N GLY A 133 7.64 -1.94 -18.98
CA GLY A 133 8.20 -3.27 -18.69
C GLY A 133 9.41 -3.61 -19.56
N ASN A 134 9.60 -2.88 -20.67
CA ASN A 134 10.78 -2.94 -21.54
C ASN A 134 11.92 -1.99 -21.14
N ARG A 135 11.89 -1.32 -19.98
CA ARG A 135 13.11 -0.69 -19.43
C ARG A 135 14.07 -1.77 -18.97
N THR A 136 14.83 -2.30 -19.94
CA THR A 136 15.99 -3.22 -19.86
C THR A 136 16.10 -3.95 -18.53
N ASP A 137 15.70 -5.22 -18.53
CA ASP A 137 15.80 -6.14 -17.40
C ASP A 137 17.18 -6.07 -16.70
N SER A 138 18.23 -5.81 -17.48
CA SER A 138 19.61 -5.54 -17.04
C SER A 138 19.74 -4.36 -16.04
N LYS A 139 19.01 -3.25 -16.22
CA LYS A 139 19.01 -2.10 -15.29
C LYS A 139 18.24 -2.42 -13.99
N ARG A 140 17.20 -3.24 -14.07
CA ARG A 140 16.46 -3.74 -12.89
C ARG A 140 17.35 -4.67 -12.08
N LEU A 141 17.96 -5.65 -12.73
CA LEU A 141 18.90 -6.58 -12.11
C LEU A 141 20.10 -5.85 -11.50
N TRP A 142 20.69 -4.90 -12.22
CA TRP A 142 21.81 -4.10 -11.69
C TRP A 142 21.42 -3.27 -10.47
N ARG A 143 20.23 -2.65 -10.44
CA ARG A 143 19.75 -1.94 -9.25
C ARG A 143 19.50 -2.90 -8.09
N TYR A 144 18.89 -4.05 -8.35
CA TYR A 144 18.67 -5.09 -7.34
C TYR A 144 20.01 -5.52 -6.72
N LEU A 145 21.00 -5.86 -7.56
CA LEU A 145 22.33 -6.20 -7.08
C LEU A 145 22.98 -5.03 -6.32
N LYS A 146 22.92 -3.82 -6.87
CA LYS A 146 23.49 -2.62 -6.24
C LYS A 146 22.95 -2.37 -4.84
N TYR A 147 21.64 -2.52 -4.61
CA TYR A 147 21.02 -2.19 -3.33
C TYR A 147 20.89 -3.36 -2.37
N PHE A 148 20.60 -4.57 -2.87
CA PHE A 148 20.27 -5.74 -2.03
C PHE A 148 21.38 -6.80 -1.96
N PHE A 149 22.34 -6.83 -2.90
CA PHE A 149 23.46 -7.76 -2.78
C PHE A 149 24.45 -7.26 -1.73
N ARG A 150 24.28 -7.76 -0.50
CA ARG A 150 25.08 -7.43 0.69
C ARG A 150 25.39 -8.72 1.47
N PRO A 151 26.30 -9.58 0.99
CA PRO A 151 26.54 -10.91 1.56
C PRO A 151 27.18 -10.92 2.95
N ARG A 152 27.58 -9.75 3.48
CA ARG A 152 28.03 -9.57 4.88
C ARG A 152 26.93 -9.09 5.82
N LEU A 153 25.75 -8.79 5.28
CA LEU A 153 24.59 -8.27 6.03
C LEU A 153 23.43 -9.26 5.96
N ILE A 154 23.17 -9.81 4.77
CA ILE A 154 22.13 -10.81 4.54
C ILE A 154 22.75 -12.05 3.90
N LYS A 155 22.41 -13.23 4.44
CA LYS A 155 22.72 -14.51 3.82
C LYS A 155 22.00 -14.69 2.49
N THR A 156 22.68 -15.23 1.49
CA THR A 156 22.14 -15.44 0.14
C THR A 156 20.83 -16.24 0.12
N SER A 157 20.70 -17.25 0.99
CA SER A 157 19.48 -18.04 1.13
C SER A 157 18.28 -17.20 1.60
N GLY A 158 18.48 -16.32 2.57
CA GLY A 158 17.43 -15.43 3.08
C GLY A 158 17.11 -14.32 2.07
N LEU A 159 18.11 -13.81 1.37
CA LEU A 159 17.89 -12.87 0.25
C LEU A 159 17.02 -13.49 -0.84
N LEU A 160 17.23 -14.76 -1.19
CA LEU A 160 16.42 -15.47 -2.19
C LEU A 160 14.96 -15.65 -1.73
N LYS A 161 14.74 -15.93 -0.44
CA LYS A 161 13.38 -16.01 0.13
C LYS A 161 12.67 -14.66 0.10
N LEU A 162 13.36 -13.58 0.47
CA LEU A 162 12.83 -12.22 0.38
C LEU A 162 12.54 -11.82 -1.07
N LYS A 163 13.40 -12.18 -2.02
CA LYS A 163 13.16 -11.99 -3.45
C LYS A 163 11.90 -12.71 -3.89
N LYS A 164 11.75 -13.99 -3.55
CA LYS A 164 10.55 -14.79 -3.88
C LYS A 164 9.27 -14.16 -3.32
N LEU A 165 9.30 -13.72 -2.07
CA LEU A 165 8.18 -13.01 -1.44
C LEU A 165 7.87 -11.71 -2.19
N ALA A 166 8.90 -10.91 -2.49
CA ALA A 166 8.74 -9.63 -3.16
C ALA A 166 8.22 -9.76 -4.60
N GLU A 167 8.66 -10.79 -5.34
CA GLU A 167 8.14 -11.11 -6.68
C GLU A 167 6.68 -11.52 -6.62
N LYS A 168 6.32 -12.47 -5.74
CA LYS A 168 4.93 -12.93 -5.60
C LYS A 168 3.98 -11.84 -5.12
N ARG A 169 4.47 -10.87 -4.35
CA ARG A 169 3.67 -9.71 -3.93
C ARG A 169 3.59 -8.61 -4.99
N GLY A 170 4.38 -8.70 -6.06
CA GLY A 170 4.45 -7.67 -7.11
C GLY A 170 5.27 -6.44 -6.72
N LEU A 171 6.19 -6.56 -5.75
CA LEU A 171 7.10 -5.48 -5.33
C LEU A 171 8.27 -5.30 -6.31
N LEU A 172 8.69 -6.37 -6.99
CA LEU A 172 9.83 -6.36 -7.93
C LEU A 172 9.40 -6.52 -9.40
N SER A 173 8.31 -7.25 -9.65
CA SER A 173 7.80 -7.59 -10.96
C SER A 173 6.36 -7.12 -11.14
N ALA A 174 5.95 -6.92 -12.39
CA ALA A 174 4.55 -6.76 -12.71
C ALA A 174 3.79 -8.05 -12.36
N MET A 175 2.51 -7.93 -12.01
CA MET A 175 1.63 -9.09 -11.83
C MET A 175 0.77 -9.27 -13.07
N GLU A 176 0.60 -10.52 -13.48
CA GLU A 176 -0.23 -10.90 -14.63
C GLU A 176 -1.73 -10.91 -14.29
N TRP A 177 -2.07 -10.98 -13.01
CA TRP A 177 -3.43 -11.09 -12.51
C TRP A 177 -3.57 -10.45 -11.11
N ASP A 178 -4.81 -10.27 -10.66
CA ASP A 178 -5.14 -9.68 -9.35
C ASP A 178 -5.51 -10.75 -8.32
N PRO A 179 -4.57 -11.21 -7.47
CA PRO A 179 -4.88 -12.14 -6.40
C PRO A 179 -5.73 -11.55 -5.27
N VAL A 180 -5.73 -10.22 -5.17
CA VAL A 180 -6.59 -9.45 -4.28
C VAL A 180 -7.33 -8.45 -5.15
N TYR A 181 -8.65 -8.50 -5.08
CA TYR A 181 -9.53 -7.66 -5.86
C TYR A 181 -10.48 -6.93 -4.91
N ILE A 182 -10.51 -5.60 -4.99
CA ILE A 182 -11.48 -4.78 -4.27
C ILE A 182 -12.34 -4.11 -5.32
N ASP A 183 -13.60 -4.52 -5.42
CA ASP A 183 -14.53 -3.94 -6.38
C ASP A 183 -14.85 -2.50 -6.00
N ASN A 184 -14.37 -1.55 -6.81
CA ASN A 184 -14.54 -0.13 -6.52
C ASN A 184 -16.03 0.29 -6.49
N LYS A 185 -16.88 -0.30 -7.34
CA LYS A 185 -18.29 0.08 -7.44
C LYS A 185 -19.12 -0.47 -6.30
N LEU A 186 -18.79 -1.67 -5.81
CA LEU A 186 -19.45 -2.23 -4.64
C LEU A 186 -19.22 -1.41 -3.36
N LEU A 187 -18.21 -0.54 -3.33
CA LEU A 187 -17.93 0.39 -2.22
C LEU A 187 -18.76 1.69 -2.24
N ASN A 188 -19.66 1.88 -3.20
CA ASN A 188 -20.55 3.05 -3.20
C ASN A 188 -21.37 3.13 -1.91
N GLY A 189 -21.26 4.26 -1.19
CA GLY A 189 -21.86 4.49 0.12
C GLY A 189 -20.99 4.11 1.32
N PHE A 190 -19.77 3.59 1.11
CA PHE A 190 -18.85 3.23 2.19
C PHE A 190 -18.45 4.43 3.05
N VAL A 191 -18.12 5.57 2.44
CA VAL A 191 -17.72 6.76 3.22
C VAL A 191 -18.87 7.36 4.00
N ASP A 192 -20.11 7.21 3.52
CA ASP A 192 -21.29 7.80 4.14
C ASP A 192 -21.59 7.18 5.50
N GLY A 193 -21.46 5.85 5.61
CA GLY A 193 -21.64 5.15 6.88
C GLY A 193 -20.49 5.36 7.88
N MET A 194 -19.31 5.80 7.42
CA MET A 194 -18.19 6.15 8.30
C MET A 194 -18.43 7.45 9.08
N ASN A 195 -19.25 8.38 8.55
CA ASN A 195 -19.47 9.69 9.19
C ASN A 195 -20.14 9.60 10.57
N GLY A 196 -20.76 8.47 10.91
CA GLY A 196 -21.37 8.22 12.22
C GLY A 196 -20.50 7.43 13.21
N ILE A 197 -19.29 7.01 12.82
CA ILE A 197 -18.47 6.09 13.60
C ILE A 197 -17.24 6.83 14.18
N GLU A 198 -17.15 6.90 15.51
CA GLU A 198 -15.98 7.43 16.22
C GLU A 198 -14.87 6.34 16.29
N CYS A 199 -14.15 6.11 15.20
CA CYS A 199 -13.14 5.03 15.10
C CYS A 199 -11.99 5.12 16.14
N ARG A 200 -11.83 6.23 16.87
CA ARG A 200 -10.81 6.38 17.92
C ARG A 200 -11.18 5.71 19.23
N THR A 201 -12.48 5.57 19.50
CA THR A 201 -13.00 5.05 20.77
C THR A 201 -13.81 3.78 20.58
N THR A 202 -14.21 3.47 19.35
CA THR A 202 -15.02 2.29 19.03
C THR A 202 -14.13 1.10 18.66
N ASP A 203 -14.31 -0.03 19.32
CA ASP A 203 -13.65 -1.29 18.95
C ASP A 203 -14.20 -1.84 17.62
N CYS A 204 -13.30 -2.17 16.70
CA CYS A 204 -13.63 -2.80 15.42
C CYS A 204 -14.34 -4.14 15.58
N SER A 205 -14.04 -4.90 16.65
CA SER A 205 -14.68 -6.20 16.94
C SER A 205 -16.17 -6.05 17.19
N SER A 206 -16.58 -4.94 17.81
CA SER A 206 -17.97 -4.61 18.14
C SER A 206 -18.65 -3.81 17.02
N CYS A 207 -17.90 -2.98 16.29
CA CYS A 207 -18.42 -2.15 15.21
C CYS A 207 -18.76 -2.95 13.94
N GLY A 208 -17.86 -3.82 13.48
CA GLY A 208 -18.07 -4.68 12.31
C GLY A 208 -18.16 -3.98 10.95
N TYR A 209 -18.19 -2.65 10.86
CA TYR A 209 -18.47 -1.91 9.61
C TYR A 209 -17.51 -2.30 8.48
N CYS A 210 -16.20 -2.15 8.66
CA CYS A 210 -15.23 -2.48 7.61
C CYS A 210 -15.23 -3.97 7.24
N ALA A 211 -15.56 -4.86 8.18
CA ALA A 211 -15.64 -6.31 7.90
C ALA A 211 -16.83 -6.62 6.98
N ALA A 212 -18.01 -6.05 7.27
CA ALA A 212 -19.19 -6.21 6.42
C ALA A 212 -18.97 -5.70 4.98
N TRP A 213 -18.29 -4.57 4.81
CA TRP A 213 -17.94 -4.06 3.47
C TRP A 213 -16.85 -4.88 2.79
N THR A 214 -15.98 -5.51 3.58
CA THR A 214 -14.95 -6.42 3.07
C THR A 214 -15.60 -7.67 2.50
N ASP A 215 -16.54 -8.28 3.22
CA ASP A 215 -17.31 -9.43 2.73
C ASP A 215 -18.09 -9.11 1.45
N LYS A 216 -18.54 -7.86 1.32
CA LYS A 216 -19.27 -7.38 0.14
C LYS A 216 -18.36 -7.17 -1.08
N ALA A 217 -17.20 -6.53 -0.90
CA ALA A 217 -16.45 -5.93 -2.00
C ALA A 217 -15.04 -6.49 -2.21
N VAL A 218 -14.53 -7.32 -1.31
CA VAL A 218 -13.14 -7.80 -1.34
C VAL A 218 -13.09 -9.30 -1.62
N THR A 219 -12.40 -9.66 -2.70
CA THR A 219 -12.12 -11.05 -3.08
C THR A 219 -10.63 -11.30 -2.99
N ILE A 220 -10.25 -12.44 -2.39
CA ILE A 220 -8.87 -12.89 -2.30
C ILE A 220 -8.78 -14.34 -2.74
N ASP A 221 -7.87 -14.64 -3.67
CA ASP A 221 -7.58 -16.02 -4.04
C ASP A 221 -6.96 -16.77 -2.85
N LYS A 222 -7.60 -17.87 -2.45
CA LYS A 222 -7.24 -18.61 -1.24
C LYS A 222 -5.89 -19.33 -1.35
N LYS A 223 -5.53 -19.79 -2.55
CA LYS A 223 -4.23 -20.44 -2.79
C LYS A 223 -3.10 -19.44 -2.63
N PHE A 224 -3.24 -18.27 -3.25
CA PHE A 224 -2.34 -17.14 -3.09
C PHE A 224 -2.25 -16.68 -1.64
N GLN A 225 -3.39 -16.50 -0.96
CA GLN A 225 -3.42 -16.07 0.44
C GLN A 225 -2.63 -17.02 1.34
N THR A 226 -2.89 -18.31 1.23
CA THR A 226 -2.20 -19.36 2.02
C THR A 226 -0.71 -19.39 1.71
N GLU A 227 -0.33 -19.34 0.44
CA GLU A 227 1.08 -19.33 0.05
C GLU A 227 1.81 -18.09 0.59
N MET A 228 1.21 -16.91 0.44
CA MET A 228 1.79 -15.66 0.92
C MET A 228 1.92 -15.64 2.44
N GLN A 229 0.92 -16.12 3.18
CA GLN A 229 1.00 -16.23 4.64
C GLN A 229 2.15 -17.14 5.09
N ARG A 230 2.39 -18.26 4.38
CA ARG A 230 3.56 -19.12 4.62
C ARG A 230 4.87 -18.37 4.36
N LEU A 231 4.98 -17.67 3.24
CA LEU A 231 6.18 -16.91 2.89
C LEU A 231 6.48 -15.78 3.88
N TYR A 232 5.46 -15.05 4.34
CA TYR A 232 5.61 -14.03 5.38
C TYR A 232 6.07 -14.66 6.70
N THR A 233 5.43 -15.75 7.13
CA THR A 233 5.81 -16.47 8.36
C THR A 233 7.27 -16.92 8.32
N GLU A 234 7.72 -17.49 7.20
CA GLU A 234 9.12 -17.88 7.01
C GLU A 234 10.07 -16.68 7.03
N ALA A 235 9.75 -15.61 6.29
CA ALA A 235 10.59 -14.42 6.22
C ALA A 235 10.73 -13.74 7.58
N PHE A 236 9.62 -13.56 8.31
CA PHE A 236 9.64 -13.01 9.66
C PHE A 236 10.35 -13.92 10.65
N GLY A 237 10.15 -15.25 10.54
CA GLY A 237 10.87 -16.22 11.36
C GLY A 237 12.39 -16.11 11.21
N GLU A 238 12.89 -15.92 9.99
CA GLU A 238 14.32 -15.70 9.75
C GLU A 238 14.82 -14.35 10.26
N MET A 239 14.04 -13.29 10.10
CA MET A 239 14.37 -11.96 10.64
C MET A 239 14.48 -11.98 12.17
N HIS A 240 13.48 -12.55 12.85
CA HIS A 240 13.39 -12.57 14.31
C HIS A 240 14.41 -13.53 14.95
N SER A 241 14.67 -14.67 14.32
CA SER A 241 15.68 -15.64 14.82
C SER A 241 17.13 -15.23 14.53
N GLY A 242 17.32 -14.15 13.76
CA GLY A 242 18.62 -13.70 13.30
C GLY A 242 19.23 -14.54 12.17
N LYS A 243 18.56 -15.62 11.73
CA LYS A 243 19.05 -16.50 10.66
C LYS A 243 19.21 -15.79 9.33
N LEU A 244 18.43 -14.74 9.08
CA LEU A 244 18.51 -13.91 7.88
C LEU A 244 19.85 -13.18 7.77
N TRP A 245 20.40 -12.76 8.91
CA TRP A 245 21.58 -11.92 8.99
C TRP A 245 22.86 -12.76 9.02
N GLY A 246 23.94 -12.21 8.47
CA GLY A 246 25.25 -12.86 8.39
C GLY A 246 26.05 -12.40 7.19
#